data_AF-A0A3Q0SMK4-F1
#
_entry.id   AF-A0A3Q0SMK4-F1
#
_cell.length_a   1.000
_cell.length_b   1.000
_cell.length_c   1.000
_cell.angle_alpha   90.00
_cell.angle_beta   90.00
_cell.angle_gamma   90.00
#
_symmetry.space_group_name_H-M   'P 1'
#
loop_
_entity.id
_entity.type
_entity.pdbx_description
1 polymer ?
#
loop_
_entity_poly.entity_id
_entity_poly.type
_entity_poly.pdbx_seq_one_letter_code
_entity_poly.pdbx_strand_id
1 'polypeptide(L)'
;MFPLSSRIVLSEDQRRLFEKLSMYCDKYAEQIPVTFVLGFYVTLVVNRWWNQFVNLPWPDRLMFHISSCVQGKDEYGRLLRRTLVRYVNLTSLLIFRSVSTAVCKRFPTMDHVVEAG
;
A
#
# COMPACT_ATOMS: atom_id res chain seq x y z
N MET A 1 -12.86 1.74 31.56
CA MET A 1 -14.34 1.65 31.46
C MET A 1 -14.90 0.48 32.28
N PHE A 2 -14.41 -0.76 32.09
CA PHE A 2 -14.80 -1.94 32.90
C PHE A 2 -14.60 -1.88 34.43
N PRO A 3 -13.58 -1.21 35.00
CA PRO A 3 -13.36 -1.22 36.45
C PRO A 3 -14.35 -0.37 37.25
N LEU A 4 -14.93 0.65 36.60
CA LEU A 4 -15.91 1.54 37.22
C LEU A 4 -17.31 0.91 37.21
N SER A 5 -17.68 0.24 36.11
CA SER A 5 -18.94 -0.51 36.03
C SER A 5 -18.96 -1.70 37.00
N SER A 6 -17.85 -2.43 37.16
CA SER A 6 -17.79 -3.57 38.09
C SER A 6 -17.88 -3.17 39.56
N ARG A 7 -17.55 -1.92 39.90
CA ARG A 7 -17.65 -1.38 41.27
C ARG A 7 -19.00 -0.79 41.62
N ILE A 8 -19.73 -0.27 40.62
CA ILE A 8 -20.98 0.49 40.85
C ILE A 8 -22.22 -0.37 40.55
N VAL A 9 -22.13 -1.34 39.64
CA VAL A 9 -23.30 -2.05 39.09
C VAL A 9 -23.44 -3.50 39.57
N LEU A 10 -22.33 -4.16 39.95
CA LEU A 10 -22.34 -5.58 40.30
C LEU A 10 -22.55 -5.82 41.80
N SER A 11 -23.32 -6.85 42.16
CA SER A 11 -23.41 -7.31 43.55
C SER A 11 -22.11 -7.99 44.01
N GLU A 12 -21.94 -8.19 45.32
CA GLU A 12 -20.77 -8.86 45.92
C GLU A 12 -20.42 -10.20 45.23
N ASP A 13 -21.41 -11.05 44.99
CA ASP A 13 -21.20 -12.36 44.35
C ASP A 13 -20.79 -12.23 42.88
N GLN A 14 -21.37 -11.28 42.16
CA GLN A 14 -21.02 -11.00 40.77
C GLN A 14 -19.62 -10.39 40.64
N ARG A 15 -19.20 -9.57 41.62
CA ARG A 15 -17.86 -8.98 41.66
C ARG A 15 -16.79 -10.05 41.85
N ARG A 16 -17.03 -11.04 42.73
CA ARG A 16 -16.14 -12.20 42.90
C ARG A 16 -16.02 -13.04 41.63
N LEU A 17 -17.11 -13.21 40.88
CA LEU A 17 -17.09 -13.90 39.59
C LEU A 17 -16.29 -13.10 38.54
N PHE A 18 -16.47 -11.78 38.50
CA PHE A 18 -15.73 -10.89 37.61
C PHE A 18 -14.23 -10.90 37.91
N GLU A 19 -13.84 -10.89 39.20
CA GLU A 19 -12.43 -11.02 39.60
C GLU A 19 -11.82 -12.34 39.14
N LYS A 20 -12.54 -13.47 39.30
CA LYS A 20 -12.11 -14.77 38.76
C LYS A 20 -11.97 -14.76 37.24
N LEU A 21 -12.90 -14.11 36.53
CA LEU A 21 -12.85 -13.97 35.08
C LEU A 21 -11.64 -13.13 34.64
N SER A 22 -11.38 -12.01 35.34
CA SER A 22 -10.24 -11.13 35.05
C SER A 22 -8.91 -11.86 35.24
N MET A 23 -8.74 -12.58 36.35
CA MET A 23 -7.55 -13.39 36.59
C MET A 23 -7.40 -14.52 35.56
N TYR A 24 -8.51 -15.11 35.11
CA TYR A 24 -8.49 -16.09 34.03
C TYR A 24 -7.99 -15.44 32.73
N CYS A 25 -8.57 -14.31 32.30
CA CYS A 25 -8.14 -13.61 31.09
C CYS A 25 -6.67 -13.17 31.13
N ASP A 26 -6.19 -12.68 32.27
CA ASP A 26 -4.80 -12.26 32.46
C ASP A 26 -3.80 -13.41 32.23
N LYS A 27 -4.12 -14.59 32.76
CA LYS A 27 -3.34 -15.81 32.57
C LYS A 27 -3.21 -16.24 31.09
N TYR A 28 -4.25 -16.02 30.28
CA TYR A 28 -4.21 -16.37 28.85
C TYR A 28 -3.60 -15.25 27.99
N ALA A 29 -3.64 -13.99 28.44
CA ALA A 29 -3.02 -12.87 27.74
C ALA A 29 -1.50 -13.04 27.63
N GLU A 30 -0.85 -13.57 28.66
CA GLU A 30 0.60 -13.84 28.68
C GLU A 30 1.01 -15.08 27.89
N GLN A 31 0.09 -16.03 27.63
CA GLN A 31 0.38 -17.28 26.93
C GLN A 31 0.54 -17.11 25.42
N ILE A 32 0.04 -16.00 24.84
CA ILE A 32 0.13 -15.76 23.40
C ILE A 32 1.38 -14.92 23.14
N PRO A 33 2.42 -15.44 22.46
CA PRO A 33 3.59 -14.66 22.09
C PRO A 33 3.26 -13.77 20.89
N VAL A 34 2.33 -12.83 21.06
CA VAL A 34 1.85 -11.90 20.03
C VAL A 34 3.03 -11.17 19.41
N THR A 35 4.02 -10.80 20.21
CA THR A 35 5.25 -10.13 19.77
C THR A 35 6.01 -10.92 18.70
N PHE A 36 6.06 -12.25 18.83
CA PHE A 36 6.76 -13.10 17.87
C PHE A 36 6.03 -13.14 16.52
N VAL A 37 4.71 -13.41 16.55
CA VAL A 37 3.88 -13.44 15.34
C VAL A 37 3.84 -12.07 14.66
N LEU A 38 3.72 -11.00 15.45
CA LEU A 38 3.76 -9.63 14.97
C LEU A 38 5.10 -9.30 14.31
N GLY A 39 6.22 -9.75 14.90
CA GLY A 39 7.56 -9.57 14.34
C GLY A 39 7.71 -10.17 12.93
N PHE A 40 7.23 -11.40 12.72
CA PHE A 40 7.21 -12.00 11.38
C PHE A 40 6.26 -11.28 10.43
N TYR A 41 5.06 -10.96 10.89
CA TYR A 41 4.07 -10.29 10.07
C TYR A 41 4.58 -8.93 9.58
N VAL A 42 5.11 -8.10 10.48
CA VAL A 42 5.68 -6.79 10.15
C VAL A 42 6.86 -6.96 9.19
N THR A 43 7.75 -7.92 9.43
CA THR A 43 8.87 -8.19 8.53
C THR A 43 8.40 -8.57 7.13
N LEU A 44 7.37 -9.42 7.01
CA LEU A 44 6.77 -9.80 5.74
C LEU A 44 6.14 -8.58 5.03
N VAL A 45 5.38 -7.76 5.75
CA VAL A 45 4.74 -6.56 5.21
C VAL A 45 5.77 -5.56 4.70
N VAL A 46 6.81 -5.27 5.48
CA VAL A 46 7.89 -4.35 5.10
C VAL A 46 8.64 -4.87 3.86
N ASN A 47 8.96 -6.16 3.82
CA ASN A 47 9.59 -6.77 2.64
C ASN A 47 8.71 -6.66 1.40
N ARG A 48 7.40 -6.92 1.50
CA ARG A 48 6.48 -6.78 0.36
C ARG A 48 6.36 -5.32 -0.09
N TRP A 49 6.25 -4.39 0.86
CA TRP A 49 6.19 -2.95 0.57
C TRP A 49 7.44 -2.47 -0.16
N TRP A 50 8.62 -2.85 0.33
CA TRP A 50 9.88 -2.47 -0.31
C TRP A 50 10.00 -3.07 -1.72
N ASN A 51 9.62 -4.35 -1.87
CA ASN A 51 9.59 -4.98 -3.18
C ASN A 51 8.60 -4.29 -4.15
N GLN A 52 7.45 -3.82 -3.67
CA GLN A 52 6.54 -3.03 -4.50
C GLN A 52 7.19 -1.71 -4.95
N PHE A 53 7.89 -1.02 -4.04
CA PHE A 53 8.56 0.25 -4.34
C PHE A 53 9.68 0.09 -5.39
N VAL A 54 10.53 -0.93 -5.24
CA VAL A 54 11.63 -1.19 -6.18
C VAL A 54 11.13 -1.61 -7.57
N ASN A 55 9.97 -2.27 -7.65
CA ASN A 55 9.36 -2.68 -8.91
C ASN A 55 8.49 -1.60 -9.58
N LEU A 56 8.46 -0.37 -9.05
CA LEU A 56 7.79 0.73 -9.75
C LEU A 56 8.48 0.98 -11.12
N PRO A 57 7.71 1.05 -12.23
CA PRO A 57 8.28 1.27 -13.55
C PRO A 57 8.78 2.71 -13.71
N TRP A 58 10.10 2.89 -13.61
CA TRP A 58 10.78 4.16 -13.88
C TRP A 58 11.13 4.28 -15.37
N PRO A 59 10.77 5.39 -16.05
CA PRO A 59 11.00 5.53 -17.49
C PRO A 59 12.46 5.78 -17.87
N ASP A 60 13.32 6.15 -16.92
CA ASP A 60 14.67 6.67 -17.16
C ASP A 60 15.53 5.77 -18.04
N ARG A 61 15.61 4.47 -17.71
CA ARG A 61 16.44 3.51 -18.46
C ARG A 61 15.99 3.39 -19.92
N LEU A 62 14.67 3.36 -20.13
CA LEU A 62 14.09 3.23 -21.45
C LEU A 62 14.21 4.54 -22.23
N MET A 63 14.08 5.69 -21.56
CA MET A 63 14.30 7.00 -22.15
C MET A 63 15.73 7.15 -22.68
N PHE A 64 16.74 6.70 -21.92
CA PHE A 64 18.13 6.67 -22.40
C PHE A 64 18.28 5.83 -23.68
N HIS A 65 17.67 4.63 -23.72
CA HIS A 65 17.72 3.77 -24.90
C HIS A 65 16.99 4.38 -26.10
N ILE A 66 15.81 4.96 -25.90
CA ILE A 66 15.07 5.64 -26.97
C ILE A 66 15.90 6.81 -27.51
N SER A 67 16.53 7.59 -26.63
CA SER A 67 17.36 8.73 -27.04
C SER A 67 18.61 8.32 -27.82
N SER A 68 19.21 7.17 -27.52
CA SER A 68 20.41 6.69 -28.23
C SER A 68 20.08 5.94 -29.52
N CYS A 69 19.00 5.16 -29.54
CA CYS A 69 18.67 4.27 -30.66
C CYS A 69 17.83 4.97 -31.74
N VAL A 70 17.00 5.95 -31.38
CA VAL A 70 16.14 6.67 -32.32
C VAL A 70 16.87 7.91 -32.85
N GLN A 71 17.56 7.72 -33.96
CA GLN A 71 18.28 8.76 -34.68
C GLN A 71 17.33 9.69 -35.45
N GLY A 72 17.82 10.86 -35.88
CA GLY A 72 17.05 11.86 -36.62
C GLY A 72 16.90 13.17 -35.85
N LYS A 73 17.44 14.26 -36.41
CA LYS A 73 17.36 15.63 -35.87
C LYS A 73 16.20 16.43 -36.47
N ASP A 74 15.54 15.85 -37.45
CA ASP A 74 14.36 16.34 -38.11
C ASP A 74 13.11 16.22 -37.21
N GLU A 75 12.03 16.86 -37.65
CA GLU A 75 10.78 16.89 -36.88
C GLU A 75 10.20 15.49 -36.67
N TYR A 76 10.31 14.60 -37.65
CA TYR A 76 9.81 13.23 -37.53
C TYR A 76 10.58 12.45 -36.47
N GLY A 77 11.92 12.51 -36.47
CA GLY A 77 12.74 11.90 -35.41
C GLY A 77 12.40 12.44 -34.00
N ARG A 78 12.14 13.75 -33.89
CA ARG A 78 11.67 14.37 -32.64
C ARG A 78 10.31 13.84 -32.21
N LEU A 79 9.35 13.74 -33.14
CA LEU A 79 8.01 13.24 -32.88
C LEU A 79 8.06 11.78 -32.44
N LEU A 80 8.83 10.93 -33.13
CA LEU A 80 8.97 9.52 -32.82
C LEU A 80 9.50 9.28 -31.40
N ARG A 81 10.58 9.98 -30.99
CA ARG A 81 11.11 9.89 -29.62
C ARG A 81 10.07 10.28 -28.57
N ARG A 82 9.33 11.38 -28.79
CA ARG A 82 8.28 11.84 -27.87
C ARG A 82 7.13 10.85 -27.77
N THR A 83 6.67 10.30 -28.89
CA THR A 83 5.58 9.34 -28.94
C THR A 83 5.94 8.04 -28.22
N LEU A 84 7.16 7.52 -28.42
CA LEU A 84 7.63 6.33 -27.71
C LEU A 84 7.65 6.55 -26.19
N VAL A 85 8.21 7.67 -25.71
CA VAL A 85 8.21 8.00 -24.28
C VAL A 85 6.79 8.17 -23.74
N ARG A 86 5.87 8.78 -24.51
CA ARG A 86 4.46 8.88 -24.10
C ARG A 86 3.79 7.53 -23.96
N TYR A 87 4.05 6.57 -24.84
CA TYR A 87 3.50 5.21 -24.71
C TYR A 87 4.02 4.47 -23.47
N VAL A 88 5.29 4.67 -23.11
CA VAL A 88 5.87 4.14 -21.88
C VAL A 88 5.17 4.75 -20.67
N ASN A 89 5.06 6.08 -20.63
CA ASN A 89 4.39 6.79 -19.53
C ASN A 89 2.92 6.39 -19.39
N LEU A 90 2.21 6.24 -20.52
CA LEU A 90 0.83 5.78 -20.56
C LEU A 90 0.70 4.36 -19.98
N THR A 91 1.61 3.46 -20.33
CA THR A 91 1.61 2.09 -19.80
C THR A 91 1.78 2.09 -18.28
N SER A 92 2.75 2.86 -17.76
CA SER A 92 2.94 3.02 -16.31
C SER A 92 1.69 3.61 -15.64
N LEU A 93 1.08 4.63 -16.24
CA LEU A 93 -0.14 5.25 -15.73
C LEU A 93 -1.31 4.27 -15.63
N LEU A 94 -1.54 3.44 -16.65
CA LEU A 94 -2.62 2.46 -16.67
C LEU A 94 -2.44 1.38 -15.59
N ILE A 95 -1.20 0.92 -15.38
CA ILE A 95 -0.87 0.00 -14.28
C ILE A 95 -1.13 0.68 -12.94
N PHE A 96 -0.62 1.91 -12.74
CA PHE A 96 -0.83 2.64 -11.49
C PHE A 96 -2.29 2.94 -11.20
N ARG A 97 -3.08 3.28 -12.22
CA ARG A 97 -4.54 3.46 -12.09
C ARG A 97 -5.22 2.18 -11.57
N SER A 98 -4.70 1.01 -11.93
CA SER A 98 -5.29 -0.28 -11.55
C SER A 98 -4.94 -0.74 -10.13
N VAL A 99 -3.78 -0.32 -9.60
CA VAL A 99 -3.27 -0.77 -8.29
C VAL A 99 -3.29 0.32 -7.22
N SER A 100 -3.32 1.60 -7.60
CA SER A 100 -3.29 2.75 -6.69
C SER A 100 -4.63 3.47 -6.70
N THR A 101 -5.27 3.51 -5.54
CA THR A 101 -6.54 4.24 -5.35
C THR A 101 -6.38 5.74 -5.57
N ALA A 102 -5.21 6.32 -5.26
CA ALA A 102 -4.93 7.73 -5.51
C ALA A 102 -4.89 8.05 -7.01
N VAL A 103 -4.26 7.19 -7.82
CA VAL A 103 -4.21 7.37 -9.28
C VAL A 103 -5.57 7.09 -9.91
N CYS A 104 -6.29 6.07 -9.43
CA CYS A 104 -7.67 5.81 -9.86
C CYS A 104 -8.61 7.00 -9.59
N LYS A 105 -8.50 7.64 -8.42
CA LYS A 105 -9.26 8.87 -8.11
C LYS A 105 -8.89 10.06 -8.99
N ARG A 106 -7.61 10.17 -9.38
CA ARG A 106 -7.15 11.24 -10.27
C ARG A 106 -7.56 11.01 -11.73
N PHE A 107 -7.63 9.76 -12.17
CA PHE A 107 -8.03 9.37 -13.53
C PHE A 107 -9.16 8.34 -13.48
N PRO A 108 -10.41 8.72 -13.12
CA PRO A 108 -11.50 7.76 -12.92
C PRO A 108 -11.98 7.09 -14.21
N THR A 109 -11.88 7.75 -15.36
CA THR A 109 -12.25 7.19 -16.67
C THR A 109 -11.09 7.30 -17.65
N MET A 110 -11.21 6.61 -18.79
CA MET A 110 -10.23 6.76 -19.88
C MET A 110 -10.24 8.17 -20.48
N ASP A 111 -11.37 8.87 -20.46
CA ASP A 111 -11.45 10.25 -20.94
C ASP A 111 -10.54 11.18 -20.13
N HIS A 112 -10.47 10.99 -18.80
CA HIS A 112 -9.56 11.76 -17.94
C HIS A 112 -8.08 11.50 -18.28
N VAL A 113 -7.74 10.30 -18.78
CA VAL A 113 -6.38 9.98 -19.23
C VAL A 113 -6.09 10.72 -20.54
N VAL A 114 -7.04 10.72 -21.48
CA VAL A 114 -6.91 11.41 -22.77
C VAL A 114 -6.83 12.93 -22.60
N GLU A 115 -7.66 13.51 -21.73
CA GLU A 115 -7.67 14.94 -21.43
C GLU A 115 -6.39 15.43 -20.76
N ALA A 116 -5.68 14.55 -20.05
CA ALA A 116 -4.43 14.88 -19.36
C ALA A 116 -3.20 14.94 -20.29
N GLY A 117 -3.31 14.50 -21.55
CA GLY A 117 -2.26 14.61 -22.58
C GLY A 117 -1.36 13.39 -22.71
#